data_AF-A0A8C9ELI5-F1
#
_entry.id   AF-A0A8C9ELI5-F1
#
_cell.length_a   1.000
_cell.length_b   1.000
_cell.length_c   1.000
_cell.angle_alpha   90.00
_cell.angle_beta   90.00
_cell.angle_gamma   90.00
#
_symmetry.space_group_name_H-M   'P 1'
#
loop_
_entity.id
_entity.type
_entity.pdbx_description
1 polymer ?
#
loop_
_entity_poly.entity_id
_entity_poly.type
_entity_poly.pdbx_seq_one_letter_code
_entity_poly.pdbx_strand_id
1 'polypeptide(L)'
;MASRFSVLLRLKVEGMTCHSCTSTIEGKIGKLQGIQRIKVSLDNQEAVVVYQPHLITAEEIKCQIEAAGFAASFKKQPRPLKLNAVDLERLKNTQTKNALRSAIEAVSPQTFKVSLLDKYENVALFPALASPLKSVKDAGQPLTQVVVINIEGMTCNSCVQSIEGVISQKAGVKSIHVSLANRNGTIEYDPLQTCPEDLRSSIENMGFDASLPGNDIVNCSKYYAILFGIWYH
;
A
#
# COMPACT_ATOMS: atom_id res chain seq x y z
N MET A 1 7.68 16.26 -20.76
CA MET A 1 7.27 17.00 -19.55
C MET A 1 6.64 16.01 -18.60
N ALA A 2 7.32 15.64 -17.52
CA ALA A 2 6.84 14.63 -16.58
C ALA A 2 5.59 15.16 -15.86
N SER A 3 4.46 14.49 -16.05
CA SER A 3 3.23 14.76 -15.31
C SER A 3 3.53 14.63 -13.81
N ARG A 4 3.47 15.74 -13.07
CA ARG A 4 3.68 15.77 -11.62
C ARG A 4 2.43 15.21 -10.93
N PHE A 5 2.19 13.92 -11.07
CA PHE A 5 1.12 13.23 -10.34
C PHE A 5 1.49 13.18 -8.85
N SER A 6 0.71 13.86 -8.02
CA SER A 6 0.87 13.88 -6.57
C SER A 6 -0.45 13.61 -5.87
N VAL A 7 -0.38 12.86 -4.78
CA VAL A 7 -1.53 12.42 -3.98
C VAL A 7 -1.47 13.08 -2.61
N LEU A 8 -2.63 13.38 -2.03
CA LEU A 8 -2.76 13.94 -0.69
C LEU A 8 -3.08 12.83 0.31
N LEU A 9 -2.15 12.59 1.23
CA LEU A 9 -2.27 11.68 2.35
C LEU A 9 -2.64 12.44 3.62
N ARG A 10 -3.57 11.88 4.41
CA ARG A 10 -3.91 12.37 5.73
C ARG A 10 -3.64 11.29 6.77
N LEU A 11 -2.81 11.62 7.74
CA LEU A 11 -2.44 10.75 8.84
C LEU A 11 -2.88 11.40 10.15
N LYS A 12 -3.48 10.61 11.05
CA LYS A 12 -3.63 11.00 12.44
C LYS A 12 -2.31 10.70 13.15
N VAL A 13 -1.77 11.66 13.86
CA VAL A 13 -0.48 11.55 14.56
C VAL A 13 -0.68 11.75 16.06
N GLU A 14 -0.35 10.73 16.84
CA GLU A 14 -0.49 10.72 18.29
C GLU A 14 0.88 10.94 18.95
N GLY A 15 0.87 11.47 20.18
CA GLY A 15 2.09 11.75 20.95
C GLY A 15 2.74 13.11 20.69
N MET A 16 2.12 13.98 19.86
CA MET A 16 2.58 15.37 19.72
C MET A 16 2.16 16.19 20.94
N THR A 17 3.13 16.66 21.72
CA THR A 17 2.89 17.42 22.96
C THR A 17 3.30 18.89 22.87
N CYS A 18 4.03 19.30 21.82
CA CYS A 18 4.52 20.67 21.66
C CYS A 18 4.76 21.05 20.19
N HIS A 19 4.84 22.35 19.88
CA HIS A 19 5.18 22.89 18.55
C HIS A 19 6.55 22.43 18.04
N SER A 20 7.48 22.11 18.94
CA SER A 20 8.75 21.51 18.54
C SER A 20 8.55 20.15 17.84
N CYS A 21 7.55 19.35 18.26
CA CYS A 21 7.24 18.06 17.65
C CYS A 21 6.79 18.21 16.19
N THR A 22 5.97 19.21 15.88
CA THR A 22 5.52 19.43 14.49
C THR A 22 6.68 19.79 13.58
N SER A 23 7.58 20.65 14.04
CA SER A 23 8.76 21.04 13.28
C SER A 23 9.71 19.87 13.03
N THR A 24 9.87 18.96 14.01
CA THR A 24 10.65 17.74 13.83
C THR A 24 10.05 16.84 12.77
N ILE A 25 8.72 16.64 12.78
CA ILE A 25 8.03 15.82 11.79
C ILE A 25 8.11 16.46 10.40
N GLU A 26 7.78 17.75 10.28
CA GLU A 26 7.85 18.50 9.01
C GLU A 26 9.27 18.49 8.44
N GLY A 27 10.29 18.66 9.29
CA GLY A 27 11.69 18.65 8.89
C GLY A 27 12.23 17.27 8.49
N LYS A 28 11.77 16.19 9.14
CA LYS A 28 12.22 14.82 8.80
C LYS A 28 11.52 14.31 7.54
N ILE A 29 10.19 14.42 7.50
CA ILE A 29 9.39 13.94 6.35
C ILE A 29 9.60 14.84 5.13
N GLY A 30 9.75 16.16 5.31
CA GLY A 30 9.99 17.08 4.20
C GLY A 30 11.32 16.86 3.48
N LYS A 31 12.29 16.14 4.07
CA LYS A 31 13.56 15.77 3.44
C LYS A 31 13.50 14.48 2.61
N LEU A 32 12.41 13.71 2.70
CA LEU A 32 12.28 12.44 1.99
C LEU A 32 12.06 12.69 0.50
N GLN A 33 12.66 11.85 -0.34
CA GLN A 33 12.45 11.92 -1.78
C GLN A 33 11.01 11.53 -2.13
N GLY A 34 10.38 12.32 -3.00
CA GLY A 34 8.97 12.14 -3.38
C GLY A 34 7.96 12.92 -2.53
N ILE A 35 8.38 13.58 -1.44
CA ILE A 35 7.52 14.49 -0.69
C ILE A 35 7.58 15.88 -1.33
N GLN A 36 6.42 16.41 -1.73
CA GLN A 36 6.32 17.78 -2.26
C GLN A 36 6.06 18.80 -1.17
N ARG A 37 5.21 18.46 -0.21
CA ARG A 37 4.86 19.33 0.93
C ARG A 37 4.30 18.50 2.07
N ILE A 38 4.57 18.94 3.29
CA ILE A 38 3.98 18.41 4.51
C ILE A 38 3.47 19.58 5.33
N LYS A 39 2.31 19.39 5.96
CA LYS A 39 1.78 20.29 6.98
C LYS A 39 1.30 19.47 8.17
N VAL A 40 1.77 19.81 9.36
CA VAL A 40 1.36 19.15 10.60
C VAL A 40 0.58 20.13 11.47
N SER A 41 -0.52 19.66 12.05
CA SER A 41 -1.41 20.41 12.94
C SER A 41 -1.48 19.73 14.30
N LEU A 42 -1.10 20.45 15.37
CA LEU A 42 -1.24 19.98 16.74
C LEU A 42 -2.70 19.93 17.18
N ASP A 43 -3.47 20.97 16.84
CA ASP A 43 -4.87 21.13 17.25
C ASP A 43 -5.74 19.94 16.84
N ASN A 44 -5.49 19.45 15.62
CA ASN A 44 -6.24 18.35 15.02
C ASN A 44 -5.54 16.99 15.19
N GLN A 45 -4.32 16.95 15.73
CA GLN A 45 -3.47 15.75 15.75
C GLN A 45 -3.37 15.11 14.36
N GLU A 46 -3.18 15.93 13.32
CA GLU A 46 -3.22 15.52 11.92
C GLU A 46 -1.98 15.99 11.15
N ALA A 47 -1.45 15.11 10.31
CA ALA A 47 -0.43 15.41 9.32
C ALA A 47 -1.01 15.24 7.92
N VAL A 48 -0.89 16.28 7.11
CA VAL A 48 -1.29 16.30 5.71
C VAL A 48 -0.05 16.35 4.84
N VAL A 49 0.14 15.34 4.01
CA VAL A 49 1.34 15.17 3.18
C VAL A 49 0.91 15.07 1.72
N VAL A 50 1.55 15.85 0.85
CA VAL A 50 1.42 15.70 -0.60
C VAL A 50 2.68 15.05 -1.11
N TYR A 51 2.52 13.89 -1.72
CA TYR A 51 3.62 13.02 -2.10
C TYR A 51 3.41 12.42 -3.48
N GLN A 52 4.48 11.88 -4.03
CA GLN A 52 4.52 11.22 -5.32
C GLN A 52 4.52 9.71 -5.12
N PRO A 53 3.42 9.00 -5.44
CA PRO A 53 3.32 7.55 -5.19
C PRO A 53 4.31 6.70 -6.01
N HIS A 54 4.95 7.29 -7.02
CA HIS A 54 5.98 6.62 -7.82
C HIS A 54 7.38 6.70 -7.19
N LEU A 55 7.58 7.52 -6.15
CA LEU A 55 8.86 7.67 -5.44
C LEU A 55 8.77 7.23 -3.98
N ILE A 56 7.60 7.40 -3.34
CA ILE A 56 7.38 7.06 -1.94
C ILE A 56 5.95 6.58 -1.72
N THR A 57 5.78 5.56 -0.89
CA THR A 57 4.48 4.97 -0.57
C THR A 57 3.86 5.60 0.68
N ALA A 58 2.55 5.42 0.88
CA ALA A 58 1.86 5.99 2.04
C ALA A 58 2.36 5.33 3.35
N GLU A 59 2.70 4.05 3.25
CA GLU A 59 3.26 3.21 4.29
C GLU A 59 4.64 3.69 4.71
N GLU A 60 5.51 4.04 3.76
CA GLU A 60 6.82 4.62 4.06
C GLU A 60 6.69 5.95 4.82
N ILE A 61 5.76 6.82 4.40
CA ILE A 61 5.50 8.09 5.10
C ILE A 61 5.06 7.85 6.55
N LYS A 62 4.15 6.88 6.77
CA LYS A 62 3.72 6.47 8.11
C LYS A 62 4.89 5.96 8.94
N CYS A 63 5.69 5.05 8.36
CA CYS A 63 6.85 4.47 9.02
C CYS A 63 7.85 5.55 9.46
N GLN A 64 8.08 6.57 8.63
CA GLN A 64 9.01 7.65 8.96
C GLN A 64 8.53 8.57 10.10
N ILE A 65 7.21 8.70 10.27
CA ILE A 65 6.63 9.41 11.42
C ILE A 65 6.79 8.56 12.69
N GLU A 66 6.59 7.25 12.61
CA GLU A 66 6.87 6.29 13.69
C GLU A 66 8.37 6.22 14.02
N ALA A 67 9.22 6.38 13.00
CA ALA A 67 10.66 6.50 13.14
C ALA A 67 11.06 7.77 13.92
N ALA A 68 10.27 8.83 13.82
CA ALA A 68 10.44 10.07 14.60
C ALA A 68 9.92 9.97 16.05
N GLY A 69 9.31 8.83 16.43
CA GLY A 69 8.80 8.59 17.78
C GLY A 69 7.33 8.96 17.97
N PHE A 70 6.58 9.17 16.88
CA PHE A 70 5.15 9.52 16.93
C PHE A 70 4.31 8.40 16.32
N ALA A 71 3.25 7.99 16.98
CA ALA A 71 2.36 6.97 16.42
C ALA A 71 1.50 7.58 15.31
N ALA A 72 1.49 6.98 14.13
CA ALA A 72 0.72 7.46 13.00
C ALA A 72 -0.35 6.44 12.59
N SER A 73 -1.53 6.90 12.22
CA SER A 73 -2.59 6.04 11.67
C SER A 73 -3.21 6.65 10.43
N PHE A 74 -3.49 5.83 9.42
CA PHE A 74 -4.16 6.28 8.22
C PHE A 74 -5.57 6.71 8.56
N LYS A 75 -5.84 8.01 8.43
CA LYS A 75 -7.22 8.46 8.45
C LYS A 75 -7.79 8.06 7.10
N LYS A 76 -8.61 7.00 7.06
CA LYS A 76 -9.51 6.76 5.93
C LYS A 76 -10.16 8.11 5.63
N GLN A 77 -10.03 8.59 4.40
CA GLN A 77 -10.58 9.89 4.08
C GLN A 77 -12.06 9.94 4.48
N PRO A 78 -12.55 11.13 4.86
CA PRO A 78 -13.91 11.35 5.33
C PRO A 78 -14.91 10.71 4.39
N ARG A 79 -16.06 10.28 4.95
CA ARG A 79 -17.26 9.99 4.16
C ARG A 79 -17.33 11.00 3.01
N PRO A 80 -17.56 10.57 1.75
CA PRO A 80 -17.84 11.53 0.68
C PRO A 80 -18.90 12.47 1.24
N LEU A 81 -18.66 13.78 1.14
CA LEU A 81 -19.56 14.79 1.69
C LEU A 81 -20.99 14.36 1.39
N LYS A 82 -21.69 13.81 2.39
CA LYS A 82 -23.13 13.70 2.33
C LYS A 82 -23.54 15.14 2.52
N LEU A 83 -23.73 15.83 1.40
CA LEU A 83 -24.60 16.98 1.38
C LEU A 83 -25.90 16.48 2.01
N ASN A 84 -26.18 16.91 3.24
CA ASN A 84 -27.45 16.62 3.87
C ASN A 84 -28.49 17.41 3.08
N ALA A 85 -29.08 16.77 2.08
CA ALA A 85 -30.34 17.21 1.51
C ALA A 85 -31.47 16.63 2.38
N VAL A 86 -31.73 17.29 3.50
CA VAL A 86 -33.02 17.28 4.19
C VAL A 86 -33.63 18.62 3.77
N ASP A 87 -34.66 18.76 2.94
CA ASP A 87 -35.77 17.90 2.56
C ASP A 87 -35.97 17.92 1.03
N LEU A 88 -35.89 16.76 0.38
CA LEU A 88 -36.16 16.61 -1.06
C LEU A 88 -37.57 16.04 -1.29
N GLU A 89 -38.56 16.54 -0.57
CA GLU A 89 -39.98 16.22 -0.79
C GLU A 89 -40.87 17.45 -0.62
N ARG A 90 -40.67 18.52 -1.42
CA ARG A 90 -41.75 19.50 -1.64
C ARG A 90 -41.70 20.48 -2.80
N LEU A 91 -40.84 20.33 -3.81
CA LEU A 91 -41.04 21.04 -5.08
C LEU A 91 -40.71 20.15 -6.30
N LYS A 92 -41.40 19.00 -6.40
CA LYS A 92 -41.87 18.56 -7.72
C LYS A 92 -42.93 19.56 -8.15
N ASN A 93 -42.56 20.63 -8.86
CA ASN A 93 -43.54 21.40 -9.61
C ASN A 93 -43.01 21.78 -11.01
N THR A 94 -43.17 20.84 -11.93
CA THR A 94 -43.90 20.97 -13.21
C THR A 94 -43.83 22.28 -14.02
N GLN A 95 -42.68 22.95 -14.20
CA GLN A 95 -42.61 24.00 -15.23
C GLN A 95 -41.31 24.22 -16.01
N THR A 96 -40.22 23.49 -15.75
CA THR A 96 -38.92 23.80 -16.37
C THR A 96 -38.34 22.64 -17.18
N LYS A 97 -39.19 21.86 -17.86
CA LYS A 97 -38.75 20.75 -18.74
C LYS A 97 -38.80 21.07 -20.23
N ASN A 98 -39.48 22.16 -20.61
CA ASN A 98 -39.66 22.55 -22.02
C ASN A 98 -38.73 23.69 -22.47
N ALA A 99 -38.20 24.51 -21.55
CA ALA A 99 -37.26 25.59 -21.90
C ALA A 99 -35.81 25.10 -22.13
N LEU A 100 -35.47 23.92 -21.62
CA LEU A 100 -34.10 23.37 -21.68
C LEU A 100 -33.86 22.51 -22.92
N ARG A 101 -34.93 22.14 -23.63
CA ARG A 101 -34.86 21.22 -24.77
C ARG A 101 -34.45 21.95 -26.07
N SER A 102 -34.90 23.19 -26.23
CA SER A 102 -34.61 24.01 -27.42
C SER A 102 -33.15 24.48 -27.54
N ALA A 103 -32.37 24.44 -26.44
CA ALA A 103 -30.96 24.85 -26.45
C ALA A 103 -29.99 23.71 -26.83
N ILE A 104 -30.44 22.45 -26.79
CA ILE A 104 -29.58 21.28 -27.02
C ILE A 104 -29.62 20.82 -28.49
N GLU A 105 -30.59 21.29 -29.27
CA GLU A 105 -30.83 20.85 -30.66
C GLU A 105 -30.19 21.77 -31.73
N ALA A 106 -29.46 22.80 -31.31
CA ALA A 106 -28.79 23.75 -32.21
C ALA A 106 -27.27 23.52 -32.36
N VAL A 107 -26.72 22.44 -31.81
CA VAL A 107 -25.30 22.05 -32.02
C VAL A 107 -25.27 20.62 -32.58
N SER A 108 -25.09 20.52 -33.90
CA SER A 108 -24.88 19.28 -34.65
C SER A 108 -23.45 18.74 -34.48
N PRO A 109 -23.11 17.50 -34.90
CA PRO A 109 -22.85 16.41 -33.97
C PRO A 109 -21.53 15.68 -34.29
N GLN A 110 -20.58 15.58 -33.36
CA GLN A 110 -19.50 14.61 -33.50
C GLN A 110 -19.31 13.83 -32.20
N THR A 111 -20.04 12.72 -32.14
CA THR A 111 -19.61 11.40 -31.66
C THR A 111 -18.49 11.35 -30.63
N PHE A 112 -18.86 11.27 -29.35
CA PHE A 112 -18.15 10.41 -28.41
C PHE A 112 -19.16 9.78 -27.45
N LYS A 113 -19.47 8.50 -27.71
CA LYS A 113 -20.46 7.72 -26.97
C LYS A 113 -19.77 7.12 -25.75
N VAL A 114 -19.83 7.80 -24.60
CA VAL A 114 -19.51 7.17 -23.32
C VAL A 114 -20.80 6.59 -22.78
N SER A 115 -20.89 5.27 -22.79
CA SER A 115 -21.95 4.52 -22.11
C SER A 115 -21.27 3.73 -20.99
N LEU A 116 -21.27 4.29 -19.79
CA LEU A 116 -21.21 3.47 -18.58
C LEU A 116 -22.62 2.93 -18.36
N LEU A 117 -22.76 1.62 -18.36
CA LEU A 117 -23.85 0.96 -17.67
C LEU A 117 -23.29 -0.17 -16.81
N ASP A 118 -23.57 -0.02 -15.53
CA ASP A 118 -23.45 -1.00 -14.47
C ASP A 118 -24.12 -2.36 -14.79
N LYS A 119 -23.47 -3.42 -14.28
CA LYS A 119 -24.01 -4.72 -13.80
C LYS A 119 -24.36 -5.83 -14.82
N TYR A 120 -23.48 -6.86 -14.78
CA TYR A 120 -23.75 -8.30 -14.63
C TYR A 120 -24.98 -8.91 -15.35
N GLU A 121 -24.78 -9.77 -16.36
CA GLU A 121 -24.80 -11.25 -16.24
C GLU A 121 -24.72 -11.93 -17.64
N ASN A 122 -23.95 -13.03 -17.69
CA ASN A 122 -24.11 -14.25 -18.50
C ASN A 122 -23.52 -14.43 -19.93
N VAL A 123 -23.06 -15.68 -20.11
CA VAL A 123 -22.75 -16.50 -21.29
C VAL A 123 -21.40 -16.35 -22.00
N ALA A 124 -20.45 -17.16 -21.50
CA ALA A 124 -19.57 -18.12 -22.18
C ALA A 124 -19.11 -17.89 -23.64
N LEU A 125 -17.81 -18.08 -23.91
CA LEU A 125 -17.31 -19.11 -24.85
C LEU A 125 -15.75 -19.18 -24.93
N PHE A 126 -15.22 -20.34 -24.52
CA PHE A 126 -14.01 -21.07 -24.98
C PHE A 126 -12.57 -20.55 -24.71
N PRO A 127 -11.54 -21.44 -24.70
CA PRO A 127 -11.46 -22.77 -24.09
C PRO A 127 -10.14 -23.01 -23.31
N ALA A 128 -10.10 -24.18 -22.67
CA ALA A 128 -9.14 -24.73 -21.71
C ALA A 128 -7.66 -24.83 -22.11
N LEU A 129 -6.79 -24.74 -21.09
CA LEU A 129 -5.64 -25.63 -20.89
C LEU A 129 -5.49 -25.93 -19.39
N ALA A 130 -5.69 -27.20 -19.05
CA ALA A 130 -5.61 -27.83 -17.73
C ALA A 130 -4.14 -27.90 -17.23
N SER A 131 -3.74 -28.02 -15.96
CA SER A 131 -4.26 -28.64 -14.72
C SER A 131 -3.34 -28.18 -13.54
N PRO A 132 -3.42 -28.70 -12.30
CA PRO A 132 -4.55 -29.04 -11.43
C PRO A 132 -4.52 -28.19 -10.14
N LEU A 133 -5.50 -27.30 -9.93
CA LEU A 133 -5.69 -26.69 -8.62
C LEU A 133 -6.37 -27.70 -7.70
N LYS A 134 -5.57 -28.22 -6.76
CA LYS A 134 -6.04 -29.04 -5.65
C LYS A 134 -6.85 -28.15 -4.71
N SER A 135 -8.09 -28.59 -4.52
CA SER A 135 -9.12 -28.07 -3.61
C SER A 135 -8.57 -27.49 -2.31
N VAL A 136 -8.84 -26.20 -2.05
CA VAL A 136 -8.86 -25.66 -0.69
C VAL A 136 -10.19 -24.97 -0.47
N LYS A 137 -10.88 -25.45 0.57
CA LYS A 137 -12.19 -25.02 1.05
C LYS A 137 -12.02 -23.81 1.96
N ASP A 138 -12.91 -22.84 1.77
CA ASP A 138 -13.57 -21.95 2.74
C ASP A 138 -12.77 -21.15 3.80
N ALA A 139 -13.16 -19.87 3.93
CA ALA A 139 -13.00 -18.94 5.06
C ALA A 139 -11.62 -18.30 5.34
N GLY A 140 -11.49 -17.03 4.90
CA GLY A 140 -10.51 -16.05 5.41
C GLY A 140 -9.27 -15.90 4.54
N GLN A 141 -9.29 -14.97 3.58
CA GLN A 141 -8.11 -14.63 2.79
C GLN A 141 -6.98 -14.19 3.75
N PRO A 142 -5.82 -14.88 3.80
CA PRO A 142 -4.72 -14.43 4.62
C PRO A 142 -4.09 -13.19 3.96
N LEU A 143 -3.72 -12.20 4.78
CA LEU A 143 -3.04 -10.98 4.35
C LEU A 143 -1.59 -11.30 3.95
N THR A 144 -1.36 -12.08 2.92
CA THR A 144 -0.01 -12.46 2.50
C THR A 144 0.56 -11.48 1.48
N GLN A 145 1.86 -11.23 1.57
CA GLN A 145 2.64 -10.42 0.64
C GLN A 145 3.78 -11.27 0.07
N VAL A 146 4.19 -10.96 -1.15
CA VAL A 146 5.31 -11.62 -1.82
C VAL A 146 6.46 -10.63 -1.92
N VAL A 147 7.65 -11.05 -1.50
CA VAL A 147 8.91 -10.30 -1.66
C VAL A 147 9.92 -11.13 -2.43
N VAL A 148 10.72 -10.46 -3.26
CA VAL A 148 11.86 -11.06 -3.94
C VAL A 148 13.14 -10.55 -3.30
N ILE A 149 13.98 -11.45 -2.82
CA ILE A 149 15.29 -11.14 -2.23
C ILE A 149 16.37 -11.65 -3.18
N ASN A 150 17.27 -10.79 -3.62
CA ASN A 150 18.45 -11.23 -4.35
C ASN A 150 19.42 -11.89 -3.38
N ILE A 151 19.95 -13.05 -3.76
CA ILE A 151 20.83 -13.86 -2.91
C ILE A 151 22.08 -14.21 -3.72
N GLU A 152 23.21 -13.67 -3.30
CA GLU A 152 24.52 -13.93 -3.85
C GLU A 152 25.30 -14.94 -2.98
N GLY A 153 26.24 -15.63 -3.60
CA GLY A 153 27.03 -16.69 -2.94
C GLY A 153 26.41 -18.09 -2.98
N MET A 154 25.23 -18.27 -3.58
CA MET A 154 24.69 -19.60 -3.85
C MET A 154 25.44 -20.29 -5.00
N THR A 155 26.03 -21.44 -4.73
CA THR A 155 26.84 -22.19 -5.72
C THR A 155 26.27 -23.55 -6.09
N CYS A 156 25.31 -24.07 -5.32
CA CYS A 156 24.76 -25.40 -5.53
C CYS A 156 23.34 -25.56 -4.97
N ASN A 157 22.64 -26.62 -5.39
CA ASN A 157 21.27 -26.93 -4.95
C ASN A 157 21.14 -27.18 -3.44
N SER A 158 22.20 -27.59 -2.76
CA SER A 158 22.18 -27.73 -1.30
C SER A 158 22.09 -26.37 -0.59
N CYS A 159 22.64 -25.29 -1.16
CA CYS A 159 22.45 -23.93 -0.65
C CYS A 159 20.98 -23.52 -0.72
N VAL A 160 20.32 -23.80 -1.85
CA VAL A 160 18.89 -23.54 -2.08
C VAL A 160 18.05 -24.21 -1.00
N GLN A 161 18.23 -25.52 -0.82
CA GLN A 161 17.48 -26.30 0.16
C GLN A 161 17.72 -25.84 1.60
N SER A 162 18.94 -25.42 1.91
CA SER A 162 19.28 -24.88 3.23
C SER A 162 18.53 -23.57 3.50
N ILE A 163 18.54 -22.65 2.54
CA ILE A 163 17.84 -21.37 2.64
C ILE A 163 16.33 -21.59 2.74
N GLU A 164 15.77 -22.40 1.84
CA GLU A 164 14.33 -22.74 1.85
C GLU A 164 13.92 -23.36 3.18
N GLY A 165 14.68 -24.32 3.69
CA GLY A 165 14.38 -25.02 4.94
C GLY A 165 14.44 -24.14 6.18
N VAL A 166 15.38 -23.20 6.25
CA VAL A 166 15.49 -22.26 7.39
C VAL A 166 14.41 -21.19 7.31
N ILE A 167 14.24 -20.56 6.15
CA ILE A 167 13.30 -19.45 6.00
C ILE A 167 11.85 -19.93 6.07
N SER A 168 11.52 -21.13 5.59
CA SER A 168 10.17 -21.69 5.73
C SER A 168 9.74 -21.89 7.18
N GLN A 169 10.70 -22.00 8.12
CA GLN A 169 10.44 -22.17 9.55
C GLN A 169 10.28 -20.84 10.30
N LYS A 170 10.58 -19.68 9.68
CA LYS A 170 10.37 -18.39 10.33
C LYS A 170 8.88 -18.14 10.54
N ALA A 171 8.56 -17.56 11.69
CA ALA A 171 7.22 -17.05 11.98
C ALA A 171 6.78 -16.09 10.88
N GLY A 172 5.52 -16.17 10.47
CA GLY A 172 4.97 -15.35 9.39
C GLY A 172 5.29 -15.82 7.97
N VAL A 173 6.23 -16.74 7.74
CA VAL A 173 6.51 -17.24 6.38
C VAL A 173 5.46 -18.30 5.99
N LYS A 174 4.87 -18.14 4.81
CA LYS A 174 3.90 -19.08 4.22
C LYS A 174 4.54 -20.00 3.21
N SER A 175 5.35 -19.45 2.33
CA SER A 175 6.10 -20.21 1.34
C SER A 175 7.39 -19.48 0.95
N ILE A 176 8.39 -20.24 0.52
CA ILE A 176 9.62 -19.73 -0.06
C ILE A 176 9.99 -20.58 -1.26
N HIS A 177 10.47 -19.93 -2.31
CA HIS A 177 11.08 -20.58 -3.46
C HIS A 177 12.38 -19.86 -3.84
N VAL A 178 13.48 -20.60 -3.92
CA VAL A 178 14.80 -20.05 -4.28
C VAL A 178 15.23 -20.53 -5.67
N SER A 179 15.67 -19.60 -6.50
CA SER A 179 16.13 -19.84 -7.87
C SER A 179 17.63 -19.56 -7.99
N LEU A 180 18.43 -20.60 -8.25
CA LEU A 180 19.85 -20.44 -8.59
C LEU A 180 20.04 -19.71 -9.91
N ALA A 181 19.18 -19.97 -10.88
CA ALA A 181 19.27 -19.37 -12.21
C ALA A 181 19.05 -17.85 -12.14
N ASN A 182 18.11 -17.40 -11.31
CA ASN A 182 17.77 -15.99 -11.16
C ASN A 182 18.52 -15.31 -10.00
N ARG A 183 19.29 -16.08 -9.21
CA ARG A 183 20.01 -15.60 -8.01
C ARG A 183 19.10 -14.86 -7.03
N ASN A 184 17.90 -15.37 -6.82
CA ASN A 184 16.93 -14.76 -5.92
C ASN A 184 16.03 -15.78 -5.21
N GLY A 185 15.42 -15.35 -4.11
CA GLY A 185 14.39 -16.06 -3.38
C GLY A 185 13.08 -15.28 -3.41
N THR A 186 12.00 -15.93 -3.82
CA THR A 186 10.63 -15.41 -3.74
C THR A 186 9.98 -15.96 -2.49
N ILE A 187 9.55 -15.07 -1.59
CA ILE A 187 9.01 -15.45 -0.27
C ILE A 187 7.61 -14.86 -0.14
N GLU A 188 6.64 -15.72 0.17
CA GLU A 188 5.31 -15.32 0.59
C GLU A 188 5.25 -15.29 2.12
N TYR A 189 4.91 -14.14 2.69
CA TYR A 189 4.93 -13.91 4.13
C TYR A 189 3.76 -13.05 4.59
N ASP A 190 3.45 -13.13 5.89
CA ASP A 190 2.49 -12.28 6.57
C ASP A 190 3.21 -11.03 7.12
N PRO A 191 2.91 -9.82 6.61
CA PRO A 191 3.56 -8.58 7.03
C PRO A 191 3.20 -8.16 8.47
N LEU A 192 2.23 -8.83 9.11
CA LEU A 192 1.92 -8.64 10.53
C LEU A 192 2.82 -9.48 11.45
N GLN A 193 3.48 -10.50 10.93
CA GLN A 193 4.30 -11.45 11.70
C GLN A 193 5.77 -11.47 11.32
N THR A 194 6.14 -11.04 10.12
CA THR A 194 7.54 -10.92 9.71
C THR A 194 7.65 -9.89 8.61
N CYS A 195 8.87 -9.57 8.22
CA CYS A 195 9.13 -8.49 7.30
C CYS A 195 10.35 -8.77 6.41
N PRO A 196 10.46 -8.05 5.29
CA PRO A 196 11.53 -8.26 4.31
C PRO A 196 12.93 -8.14 4.92
N GLU A 197 13.14 -7.17 5.81
CA GLU A 197 14.45 -6.93 6.43
C GLU A 197 14.88 -8.10 7.33
N ASP A 198 13.95 -8.68 8.09
CA ASP A 198 14.23 -9.83 8.94
C ASP A 198 14.50 -11.09 8.13
N LEU A 199 13.82 -11.25 6.99
CA LEU A 199 14.05 -12.35 6.06
C LEU A 199 15.43 -12.20 5.41
N ARG A 200 15.76 -11.01 4.91
CA ARG A 200 17.08 -10.66 4.37
C ARG A 200 18.19 -10.90 5.40
N SER A 201 18.02 -10.37 6.61
CA SER A 201 18.96 -10.56 7.72
C SER A 201 19.14 -12.03 8.08
N SER A 202 18.07 -12.82 8.08
CA SER A 202 18.19 -14.27 8.33
C SER A 202 19.01 -14.98 7.26
N ILE A 203 18.89 -14.58 5.99
CA ILE A 203 19.73 -15.10 4.91
C ILE A 203 21.20 -14.67 5.07
N GLU A 204 21.45 -13.42 5.49
CA GLU A 204 22.80 -12.93 5.79
C GLU A 204 23.46 -13.68 6.94
N ASN A 205 22.70 -13.97 8.00
CA ASN A 205 23.17 -14.74 9.14
C ASN A 205 23.52 -16.21 8.78
N MET A 206 23.01 -16.71 7.65
CA MET A 206 23.41 -18.00 7.09
C MET A 206 24.69 -17.94 6.26
N GLY A 207 25.26 -16.74 6.06
CA GLY A 207 26.51 -16.52 5.33
C GLY A 207 26.34 -16.22 3.84
N PHE A 208 25.13 -15.84 3.40
CA PHE A 208 24.86 -15.43 2.02
C PHE A 208 24.71 -13.90 1.94
N ASP A 209 25.02 -13.31 0.79
CA ASP A 209 24.85 -11.88 0.61
C ASP A 209 23.44 -11.59 0.07
N ALA A 210 22.62 -10.83 0.80
CA ALA A 210 21.20 -10.67 0.49
C ALA A 210 20.80 -9.20 0.34
N SER A 211 20.16 -8.87 -0.79
CA SER A 211 19.70 -7.51 -1.08
C SER A 211 18.24 -7.47 -1.55
N LEU A 212 17.53 -6.43 -1.13
CA LEU A 212 16.16 -6.18 -1.56
C LEU A 212 16.16 -5.26 -2.78
N PRO A 213 15.42 -5.59 -3.84
CA PRO A 213 15.22 -4.68 -4.97
C PRO A 213 14.45 -3.45 -4.46
N GLY A 214 14.90 -2.25 -4.84
CA GLY A 214 14.61 -0.97 -4.18
C GLY A 214 13.14 -0.49 -4.09
N ASN A 215 12.15 -1.34 -4.33
CA ASN A 215 10.72 -1.07 -4.12
C ASN A 215 10.12 -1.86 -2.94
N ASP A 216 10.81 -2.88 -2.42
CA ASP A 216 10.32 -3.74 -1.32
C ASP A 216 10.94 -3.40 0.04
N ILE A 217 11.44 -2.17 0.17
CA ILE A 217 12.01 -1.62 1.40
C ILE A 217 10.87 -1.31 2.38
N VAL A 218 10.17 -2.33 2.85
CA VAL A 218 9.10 -2.17 3.84
C VAL A 218 9.75 -2.10 5.21
N ASN A 219 10.41 -0.96 5.48
CA ASN A 219 11.33 -0.74 6.59
C ASN A 219 10.75 -1.25 7.93
N CYS A 220 11.19 -2.45 8.30
CA CYS A 220 10.64 -3.24 9.40
C CYS A 220 11.15 -2.87 10.79
N SER A 221 12.11 -1.95 10.92
CA SER A 221 12.84 -1.80 12.19
C SER A 221 12.00 -1.33 13.39
N LYS A 222 10.68 -1.13 13.27
CA LYS A 222 9.82 -0.76 14.40
C LYS A 222 8.51 -1.54 14.58
N TYR A 223 8.04 -2.34 13.62
CA TYR A 223 6.76 -3.07 13.80
C TYR A 223 6.88 -4.15 14.89
N TYR A 224 8.07 -4.74 15.04
CA TYR A 224 8.36 -5.74 16.09
C TYR A 224 8.62 -5.13 17.48
N ALA A 225 9.15 -3.91 17.57
CA ALA A 225 9.41 -3.25 18.86
C ALA A 225 8.11 -2.95 19.63
N ILE A 226 7.03 -2.68 18.90
CA ILE A 226 5.71 -2.37 19.48
C ILE A 226 4.98 -3.65 19.91
N LEU A 227 5.22 -4.79 19.27
CA LEU A 227 4.55 -6.06 19.56
C LEU A 227 5.26 -6.91 20.62
N PHE A 228 6.59 -6.79 20.78
CA PHE A 228 7.36 -7.63 21.71
C PHE A 228 8.09 -6.89 22.85
N GLY A 229 8.02 -5.56 22.92
CA GLY A 229 8.52 -4.81 24.09
C GLY A 229 10.01 -5.01 24.40
N ILE A 230 10.84 -5.27 23.39
CA ILE A 230 12.28 -5.48 23.56
C ILE A 230 13.00 -4.18 23.19
N TRP A 231 13.53 -3.48 24.21
CA TRP A 231 14.49 -2.40 24.02
C TRP A 231 15.82 -3.01 23.54
N TYR A 232 16.23 -2.72 22.31
CA TYR A 232 17.61 -2.96 21.88
C TYR A 232 18.50 -1.89 22.54
N HIS A 233 19.42 -2.33 23.39
CA HIS A 233 20.42 -1.51 24.08
C HIS A 233 21.73 -1.45 23.28
#